data_AF-A0A672Q6R2-F1
#
_entry.id   AF-A0A672Q6R2-F1
#
_cell.length_a   1.000
_cell.length_b   1.000
_cell.length_c   1.000
_cell.angle_alpha   90.00
_cell.angle_beta   90.00
_cell.angle_gamma   90.00
#
_symmetry.space_group_name_H-M   'P 1'
#
loop_
_entity.id
_entity.type
_entity.pdbx_description
1 polymer ?
#
loop_
_entity_poly.entity_id
_entity_poly.type
_entity_poly.pdbx_seq_one_letter_code
_entity_poly.pdbx_strand_id
1 'polypeptide(L)'
;MMEEVSIAVAYDAHIIDQMSEEEILASLVVETLPKQVVPSKKPKLRDNQVQPEDSLDRYERENHKLHETSLRLEQENDDLAQKLVISKIALRNALDQTEDQVDELTKELLKTKQLLMVTEEEKRGKEEEASQLKGMFRRELDKAEADIKRSNNIITDYKQVNIQLEHSVNIISKMLECERCRHIFSMDGSIQLCSEDEDTCAQDEVKASLREQVQELERELAQTKLQMVESKCKIQELEHQNALLTTELQAAKNTWLRKTLGSFKTAMGDKREAISAPPKMSATDQLLLGQSHMKTI
;
A
#
# COMPACT_ATOMS: atom_id res chain seq x y z
N MET A 1 -35.27 22.12 -6.96
CA MET A 1 -35.00 23.19 -7.94
C MET A 1 -33.56 23.66 -7.81
N MET A 2 -32.59 22.81 -8.18
CA MET A 2 -31.18 23.21 -8.21
C MET A 2 -30.36 22.31 -9.15
N GLU A 3 -30.87 22.04 -10.36
CA GLU A 3 -30.18 21.20 -11.36
C GLU A 3 -30.05 21.85 -12.74
N GLU A 4 -30.33 23.15 -12.88
CA GLU A 4 -30.23 23.84 -14.19
C GLU A 4 -29.09 24.86 -14.27
N VAL A 5 -28.34 25.09 -13.17
CA VAL A 5 -27.25 26.10 -13.13
C VAL A 5 -25.88 25.51 -13.52
N SER A 6 -25.71 24.19 -13.50
CA SER A 6 -24.39 23.56 -13.73
C SER A 6 -24.01 23.32 -15.18
N ILE A 7 -24.96 23.31 -16.12
CA ILE A 7 -24.63 22.98 -17.53
C ILE A 7 -24.10 24.21 -18.26
N ALA A 8 -24.72 25.39 -18.08
CA ALA A 8 -24.26 26.62 -18.73
C ALA A 8 -22.85 27.05 -18.25
N VAL A 9 -22.59 26.98 -16.93
CA VAL A 9 -21.28 27.34 -16.35
C VAL A 9 -20.18 26.34 -16.75
N ALA A 10 -20.51 25.05 -16.89
CA ALA A 10 -19.56 24.05 -17.37
C ALA A 10 -19.27 24.19 -18.89
N TYR A 11 -20.26 24.62 -19.68
CA TYR A 11 -20.07 24.93 -21.09
C TYR A 11 -19.17 26.16 -21.28
N ASP A 12 -19.38 27.23 -20.52
CA ASP A 12 -18.54 28.43 -20.59
C ASP A 12 -17.09 28.14 -20.12
N ALA A 13 -16.92 27.32 -19.08
CA ALA A 13 -15.58 26.92 -18.61
C ALA A 13 -14.82 26.07 -19.65
N HIS A 14 -15.50 25.14 -20.33
CA HIS A 14 -14.88 24.29 -21.35
C HIS A 14 -14.57 25.07 -22.64
N ILE A 15 -15.33 26.12 -22.97
CA ILE A 15 -15.03 27.00 -24.10
C ILE A 15 -13.78 27.83 -23.82
N ILE A 16 -13.63 28.35 -22.59
CA ILE A 16 -12.45 29.14 -22.19
C ILE A 16 -11.17 28.27 -22.16
N ASP A 17 -11.26 27.01 -21.76
CA ASP A 17 -10.12 26.08 -21.70
C ASP A 17 -9.56 25.68 -23.09
N GLN A 18 -10.35 25.87 -24.17
CA GLN A 18 -9.92 25.63 -25.56
C GLN A 18 -9.46 26.88 -26.30
N MET A 19 -9.66 28.07 -25.73
CA MET A 19 -9.27 29.33 -26.35
C MET A 19 -7.79 29.64 -26.07
N SER A 20 -7.09 30.16 -27.08
CA SER A 20 -5.73 30.67 -26.89
C SER A 20 -5.73 31.88 -25.94
N GLU A 21 -4.62 32.12 -25.21
CA GLU A 21 -4.50 33.27 -24.29
C GLU A 21 -4.83 34.61 -24.97
N GLU A 22 -4.54 34.74 -26.27
CA GLU A 22 -4.89 35.91 -27.07
C GLU A 22 -6.40 36.09 -27.29
N GLU A 23 -7.17 35.02 -27.40
CA GLU A 23 -8.64 35.05 -27.63
C GLU A 23 -9.42 35.34 -26.34
N ILE A 24 -8.93 34.87 -25.19
CA ILE A 24 -9.48 35.19 -23.87
C ILE A 24 -9.30 36.70 -23.60
N LEU A 25 -8.11 37.23 -23.89
CA LEU A 25 -7.83 38.67 -23.76
C LEU A 25 -8.67 39.52 -24.72
N ALA A 26 -8.86 39.08 -25.97
CA ALA A 26 -9.71 39.79 -26.92
C ALA A 26 -11.17 39.91 -26.44
N SER A 27 -11.70 38.87 -25.81
CA SER A 27 -13.08 38.84 -25.31
C SER A 27 -13.27 39.80 -24.12
N LEU A 28 -12.28 39.86 -23.21
CA LEU A 28 -12.29 40.78 -22.06
C LEU A 28 -12.07 42.25 -22.47
N VAL A 29 -11.31 42.50 -23.54
CA VAL A 29 -11.09 43.86 -24.09
C VAL A 29 -12.35 44.40 -24.79
N VAL A 30 -13.14 43.54 -25.42
CA VAL A 30 -14.41 43.92 -26.06
C VAL A 30 -15.47 44.35 -25.03
N GLU A 31 -15.47 43.75 -23.85
CA GLU A 31 -16.40 44.12 -22.76
C GLU A 31 -15.96 45.39 -21.99
N THR A 32 -14.67 45.75 -22.04
CA THR A 32 -14.11 46.88 -21.26
C THR A 32 -13.91 48.17 -22.04
N LEU A 33 -14.10 48.18 -23.36
CA LEU A 33 -13.96 49.41 -24.16
C LEU A 33 -15.21 50.32 -24.06
N PRO A 34 -15.09 51.57 -23.57
CA PRO A 34 -16.19 52.53 -23.67
C PRO A 34 -16.44 52.85 -25.16
N LYS A 35 -17.70 52.70 -25.59
CA LYS A 35 -18.18 53.16 -26.91
C LYS A 35 -17.99 54.68 -27.02
N GLN A 36 -16.85 55.12 -27.53
CA GLN A 36 -16.70 56.49 -28.01
C GLN A 36 -17.51 56.66 -29.30
N VAL A 37 -18.77 57.08 -29.15
CA VAL A 37 -19.54 57.65 -30.26
C VAL A 37 -19.12 59.12 -30.38
N VAL A 38 -18.17 59.40 -31.27
CA VAL A 38 -17.84 60.77 -31.67
C VAL A 38 -18.97 61.28 -32.58
N PRO A 39 -19.72 62.34 -32.23
CA PRO A 39 -20.70 62.91 -33.15
C PRO A 39 -19.98 63.72 -34.24
N SER A 40 -19.85 63.16 -35.44
CA SER A 40 -19.52 63.94 -36.65
C SER A 40 -20.75 64.77 -37.07
N LYS A 41 -20.92 65.95 -36.48
CA LYS A 41 -21.82 66.99 -37.02
C LYS A 41 -21.09 68.33 -37.03
N LYS A 42 -20.77 68.81 -38.23
CA LYS A 42 -20.27 70.16 -38.51
C LYS A 42 -21.31 71.20 -38.04
N PRO A 43 -21.00 72.15 -37.14
CA PRO A 43 -21.90 73.25 -36.85
C PRO A 43 -21.83 74.28 -37.97
N LYS A 44 -22.99 74.61 -38.54
CA LYS A 44 -23.16 75.74 -39.46
C LYS A 44 -22.95 77.04 -38.66
N LEU A 45 -22.02 77.88 -39.14
CA LEU A 45 -21.81 79.24 -38.67
C LEU A 45 -23.12 80.02 -38.74
N ARG A 46 -23.62 80.45 -37.58
CA ARG A 46 -24.66 81.46 -37.48
C ARG A 46 -24.06 82.61 -36.67
N ASP A 47 -23.69 83.65 -37.40
CA ASP A 47 -23.29 84.95 -36.86
C ASP A 47 -24.34 85.44 -35.86
N ASN A 48 -23.87 85.83 -34.67
CA ASN A 48 -24.52 86.79 -33.79
C ASN A 48 -23.49 87.29 -32.76
N GLN A 49 -22.96 88.48 -33.02
CA GLN A 49 -22.53 89.51 -32.07
C GLN A 49 -21.82 89.03 -30.78
N VAL A 50 -20.51 88.84 -30.87
CA VAL A 50 -19.62 88.61 -29.72
C VAL A 50 -19.03 89.95 -29.29
N GLN A 51 -19.45 90.45 -28.12
CA GLN A 51 -18.64 91.37 -27.31
C GLN A 51 -17.22 90.78 -27.23
N PRO A 52 -16.12 91.55 -27.36
CA PRO A 52 -14.79 91.00 -27.15
C PRO A 52 -14.70 90.54 -25.68
N GLU A 53 -14.99 89.26 -25.42
CA GLU A 53 -14.58 88.62 -24.18
C GLU A 53 -13.07 88.79 -24.08
N ASP A 54 -12.61 89.28 -22.93
CA ASP A 54 -11.20 89.41 -22.67
C ASP A 54 -10.55 88.04 -22.89
N SER A 55 -9.44 88.02 -23.62
CA SER A 55 -8.80 86.75 -24.00
C SER A 55 -8.42 85.95 -22.75
N LEU A 56 -8.09 86.67 -21.67
CA LEU A 56 -7.85 86.13 -20.33
C LEU A 56 -9.07 85.37 -19.77
N ASP A 57 -10.28 85.95 -19.80
CA ASP A 57 -11.49 85.33 -19.24
C ASP A 57 -11.82 83.97 -19.90
N ARG A 58 -11.52 83.82 -21.19
CA ARG A 58 -11.69 82.53 -21.89
C ARG A 58 -10.68 81.49 -21.42
N TYR A 59 -9.41 81.89 -21.29
CA TYR A 59 -8.37 80.99 -20.79
C TYR A 59 -8.63 80.57 -19.35
N GLU A 60 -9.14 81.45 -18.50
CA GLU A 60 -9.48 81.10 -17.12
C GLU A 60 -10.62 80.07 -17.04
N ARG A 61 -11.67 80.24 -17.85
CA ARG A 61 -12.77 79.27 -17.94
C ARG A 61 -12.30 77.92 -18.48
N GLU A 62 -11.46 77.92 -19.51
CA GLU A 62 -10.90 76.70 -20.07
C GLU A 62 -9.99 75.99 -19.06
N ASN A 63 -9.14 76.74 -18.34
CA ASN A 63 -8.28 76.20 -17.30
C ASN A 63 -9.10 75.60 -16.14
N HIS A 64 -10.19 76.27 -15.73
CA HIS A 64 -11.09 75.72 -14.72
C HIS A 64 -11.72 74.40 -15.18
N LYS A 65 -12.20 74.33 -16.42
CA LYS A 65 -12.77 73.10 -17.00
C LYS A 65 -11.73 71.99 -17.11
N LEU A 66 -10.50 72.31 -17.54
CA LEU A 66 -9.40 71.34 -17.60
C LEU A 66 -9.07 70.79 -16.22
N HIS A 67 -9.02 71.66 -15.21
CA HIS A 67 -8.78 71.26 -13.83
C HIS A 67 -9.87 70.33 -13.29
N GLU A 68 -11.15 70.63 -13.55
CA GLU A 68 -12.27 69.77 -13.19
C GLU A 68 -12.17 68.39 -13.88
N THR A 69 -11.80 68.37 -15.17
CA THR A 69 -11.60 67.10 -15.89
C THR A 69 -10.40 66.31 -15.38
N SER A 70 -9.30 66.97 -14.99
CA SER A 70 -8.13 66.32 -14.39
C SER A 70 -8.51 65.65 -13.08
N LEU A 71 -9.20 66.37 -12.20
CA LEU A 71 -9.64 65.86 -10.91
C LEU A 71 -10.56 64.64 -11.07
N ARG A 72 -11.48 64.65 -12.03
CA ARG A 72 -12.34 63.49 -12.32
C ARG A 72 -11.52 62.29 -12.79
N LEU A 73 -10.57 62.51 -13.71
CA LEU A 73 -9.72 61.43 -14.22
C LEU A 73 -8.80 60.87 -13.13
N GLU A 74 -8.32 61.70 -12.21
CA GLU A 74 -7.55 61.28 -11.04
C GLU A 74 -8.40 60.37 -10.14
N GLN A 75 -9.64 60.75 -9.84
CA GLN A 75 -10.58 59.92 -9.07
C GLN A 75 -10.89 58.59 -9.76
N GLU A 76 -11.18 58.62 -11.07
CA GLU A 76 -11.42 57.41 -11.85
C GLU A 76 -10.19 56.49 -11.87
N ASN A 77 -8.97 57.06 -11.92
CA ASN A 77 -7.73 56.31 -11.84
C ASN A 77 -7.55 55.65 -10.47
N ASP A 78 -7.79 56.39 -9.38
CA ASP A 78 -7.71 55.88 -8.01
C ASP A 78 -8.71 54.74 -7.78
N ASP A 79 -9.95 54.88 -8.27
CA ASP A 79 -10.98 53.84 -8.20
C ASP A 79 -10.57 52.58 -8.96
N LEU A 80 -9.98 52.74 -10.16
CA LEU A 80 -9.48 51.62 -10.95
C LEU A 80 -8.28 50.95 -10.27
N ALA A 81 -7.36 51.72 -9.70
CA ALA A 81 -6.22 51.21 -8.94
C ALA A 81 -6.70 50.41 -7.71
N GLN A 82 -7.70 50.90 -6.97
CA GLN A 82 -8.28 50.19 -5.84
C GLN A 82 -8.93 48.87 -6.28
N LYS A 83 -9.76 48.90 -7.33
CA LYS A 83 -10.39 47.68 -7.87
C LYS A 83 -9.35 46.65 -8.32
N LEU A 84 -8.28 47.10 -8.97
CA LEU A 84 -7.19 46.23 -9.40
C LEU A 84 -6.49 45.57 -8.20
N VAL A 85 -6.20 46.34 -7.15
CA VAL A 85 -5.60 45.81 -5.92
C VAL A 85 -6.52 44.79 -5.24
N ILE A 86 -7.82 45.09 -5.12
CA ILE A 86 -8.81 44.18 -4.53
C ILE A 86 -8.90 42.88 -5.33
N SER A 87 -9.04 42.98 -6.65
CA SER A 87 -9.11 41.80 -7.54
C SER A 87 -7.83 40.96 -7.46
N LYS A 88 -6.66 41.61 -7.44
CA LYS A 88 -5.36 40.93 -7.30
C LYS A 88 -5.21 40.19 -5.98
N ILE A 89 -5.69 40.75 -4.86
CA ILE A 89 -5.70 40.06 -3.56
C ILE A 89 -6.65 38.87 -3.60
N ALA A 90 -7.86 39.04 -4.16
CA ALA A 90 -8.83 37.96 -4.27
C ALA A 90 -8.31 36.78 -5.11
N LEU A 91 -7.67 37.07 -6.25
CA LEU A 91 -7.08 36.04 -7.11
C LEU A 91 -5.94 35.29 -6.43
N ARG A 92 -5.08 35.98 -5.67
CA ARG A 92 -4.03 35.32 -4.88
C ARG A 92 -4.60 34.42 -3.80
N ASN A 93 -5.60 34.90 -3.06
CA ASN A 93 -6.25 34.08 -2.04
C ASN A 93 -6.93 32.84 -2.66
N ALA A 94 -7.51 32.98 -3.86
CA ALA A 94 -8.08 31.84 -4.58
C ALA A 94 -6.98 30.87 -5.04
N LEU A 95 -5.85 31.37 -5.55
CA LEU A 95 -4.71 30.55 -5.92
C LEU A 95 -4.17 29.77 -4.71
N ASP A 96 -3.89 30.46 -3.59
CA ASP A 96 -3.42 29.83 -2.36
C ASP A 96 -4.38 28.72 -1.89
N GLN A 97 -5.70 28.96 -1.95
CA GLN A 97 -6.71 27.94 -1.61
C GLN A 97 -6.69 26.74 -2.56
N THR A 98 -6.50 26.97 -3.86
CA THR A 98 -6.40 25.86 -4.82
C THR A 98 -5.11 25.06 -4.64
N GLU A 99 -4.00 25.72 -4.28
CA GLU A 99 -2.73 25.05 -3.97
C GLU A 99 -2.88 24.17 -2.72
N ASP A 100 -3.48 24.68 -1.65
CA ASP A 100 -3.77 23.91 -0.42
C ASP A 100 -4.65 22.68 -0.72
N GLN A 101 -5.64 22.82 -1.61
CA GLN A 101 -6.50 21.71 -2.04
C GLN A 101 -5.73 20.63 -2.80
N VAL A 102 -4.84 21.03 -3.71
CA VAL A 102 -3.97 20.10 -4.46
C VAL A 102 -3.08 19.31 -3.50
N ASP A 103 -2.50 19.98 -2.49
CA ASP A 103 -1.65 19.34 -1.50
C ASP A 103 -2.43 18.33 -0.64
N GLU A 104 -3.63 18.66 -0.17
CA GLU A 104 -4.44 17.72 0.61
C GLU A 104 -4.91 16.53 -0.25
N LEU A 105 -5.39 16.76 -1.48
CA LEU A 105 -5.77 15.68 -2.40
C LEU A 105 -4.59 14.78 -2.75
N THR A 106 -3.39 15.35 -2.92
CA THR A 106 -2.16 14.58 -3.16
C THR A 106 -1.84 13.67 -1.97
N LYS A 107 -1.97 14.19 -0.75
CA LYS A 107 -1.77 13.42 0.48
C LYS A 107 -2.82 12.32 0.65
N GLU A 108 -4.10 12.60 0.38
CA GLU A 108 -5.17 11.60 0.40
C GLU A 108 -4.97 10.51 -0.66
N LEU A 109 -4.54 10.88 -1.86
CA LEU A 109 -4.19 9.95 -2.92
C LEU A 109 -3.07 9.00 -2.49
N LEU A 110 -2.01 9.54 -1.86
CA LEU A 110 -0.91 8.72 -1.34
C LEU A 110 -1.35 7.76 -0.24
N LYS A 111 -2.16 8.23 0.73
CA LYS A 111 -2.74 7.36 1.77
C LYS A 111 -3.59 6.24 1.15
N THR A 112 -4.43 6.58 0.18
CA THR A 112 -5.30 5.61 -0.51
C THR A 112 -4.51 4.57 -1.29
N LYS A 113 -3.46 5.00 -2.02
CA LYS A 113 -2.54 4.09 -2.71
C LYS A 113 -1.83 3.14 -1.73
N GLN A 114 -1.38 3.65 -0.60
CA GLN A 114 -0.73 2.81 0.42
C GLN A 114 -1.70 1.78 1.01
N LEU A 115 -2.94 2.19 1.32
CA LEU A 115 -3.96 1.28 1.82
C LEU A 115 -4.30 0.20 0.78
N LEU A 116 -4.47 0.59 -0.48
CA LEU A 116 -4.72 -0.34 -1.57
C LEU A 116 -3.62 -1.40 -1.68
N MET A 117 -2.35 -0.98 -1.67
CA MET A 117 -1.21 -1.89 -1.74
C MET A 117 -1.20 -2.90 -0.57
N VAL A 118 -1.49 -2.45 0.65
CA VAL A 118 -1.58 -3.35 1.82
C VAL A 118 -2.74 -4.34 1.67
N THR A 119 -3.91 -3.88 1.23
CA THR A 119 -5.08 -4.76 1.01
C THR A 119 -4.85 -5.76 -0.11
N GLU A 120 -4.18 -5.37 -1.20
CA GLU A 120 -3.82 -6.27 -2.29
C GLU A 120 -2.84 -7.36 -1.84
N GLU A 121 -1.86 -6.99 -1.02
CA GLU A 121 -0.89 -7.92 -0.44
C GLU A 121 -1.56 -8.92 0.53
N GLU A 122 -2.45 -8.45 1.40
CA GLU A 122 -3.25 -9.31 2.26
C GLU A 122 -4.12 -10.28 1.46
N LYS A 123 -4.77 -9.79 0.39
CA LYS A 123 -5.57 -10.61 -0.52
C LYS A 123 -4.70 -11.68 -1.19
N ARG A 124 -3.52 -11.32 -1.68
CA ARG A 124 -2.55 -12.25 -2.29
C ARG A 124 -2.16 -13.35 -1.29
N GLY A 125 -1.85 -12.98 -0.04
CA GLY A 125 -1.55 -13.95 1.02
C GLY A 125 -2.72 -14.91 1.28
N LYS A 126 -3.95 -14.40 1.34
CA LYS A 126 -5.16 -15.24 1.52
C LYS A 126 -5.41 -16.19 0.35
N GLU A 127 -5.15 -15.76 -0.88
CA GLU A 127 -5.26 -16.60 -2.08
C GLU A 127 -4.20 -17.71 -2.11
N GLU A 128 -3.00 -17.44 -1.63
CA GLU A 128 -1.92 -18.43 -1.46
C GLU A 128 -2.27 -19.46 -0.40
N GLU A 129 -2.71 -19.03 0.79
CA GLU A 129 -3.21 -19.91 1.85
C GLU A 129 -4.36 -20.81 1.35
N ALA A 130 -5.33 -20.23 0.63
CA ALA A 130 -6.44 -20.98 0.05
C ALA A 130 -5.98 -22.00 -1.00
N SER A 131 -4.97 -21.66 -1.80
CA SER A 131 -4.39 -22.56 -2.81
C SER A 131 -3.63 -23.72 -2.18
N GLN A 132 -2.84 -23.45 -1.13
CA GLN A 132 -2.16 -24.48 -0.35
C GLN A 132 -3.16 -25.44 0.31
N LEU A 133 -4.21 -24.89 0.92
CA LEU A 133 -5.25 -25.68 1.59
C LEU A 133 -6.03 -26.55 0.58
N LYS A 134 -6.38 -26.00 -0.59
CA LYS A 134 -6.96 -26.78 -1.70
C LYS A 134 -6.03 -27.92 -2.14
N GLY A 135 -4.74 -27.65 -2.24
CA GLY A 135 -3.73 -28.66 -2.58
C GLY A 135 -3.62 -29.76 -1.53
N MET A 136 -3.69 -29.41 -0.23
CA MET A 136 -3.73 -30.38 0.86
C MET A 136 -4.98 -31.25 0.82
N PHE A 137 -6.16 -30.63 0.69
CA PHE A 137 -7.42 -31.38 0.59
C PHE A 137 -7.44 -32.31 -0.61
N ARG A 138 -6.93 -31.88 -1.77
CA ARG A 138 -6.79 -32.74 -2.95
C ARG A 138 -5.93 -33.98 -2.63
N ARG A 139 -4.74 -33.78 -2.06
CA ARG A 139 -3.82 -34.87 -1.71
C ARG A 139 -4.44 -35.87 -0.73
N GLU A 140 -5.13 -35.38 0.31
CA GLU A 140 -5.80 -36.25 1.27
C GLU A 140 -6.98 -37.02 0.64
N LEU A 141 -7.73 -36.39 -0.27
CA LEU A 141 -8.77 -37.07 -1.04
C LEU A 141 -8.19 -38.18 -1.94
N ASP A 142 -7.12 -37.89 -2.67
CA ASP A 142 -6.46 -38.88 -3.54
C ASP A 142 -5.91 -40.06 -2.73
N LYS A 143 -5.34 -39.78 -1.55
CA LYS A 143 -4.86 -40.80 -0.63
C LYS A 143 -5.99 -41.68 -0.09
N ALA A 144 -7.09 -41.08 0.37
CA ALA A 144 -8.25 -41.81 0.83
C ALA A 144 -8.86 -42.67 -0.28
N GLU A 145 -8.92 -42.15 -1.51
CA GLU A 145 -9.40 -42.91 -2.68
C GLU A 145 -8.47 -44.11 -2.98
N ALA A 146 -7.15 -43.92 -2.93
CA ALA A 146 -6.18 -45.00 -3.09
C ALA A 146 -6.29 -46.06 -1.99
N ASP A 147 -6.51 -45.65 -0.74
CA ASP A 147 -6.72 -46.55 0.40
C ASP A 147 -8.02 -47.35 0.27
N ILE A 148 -9.11 -46.72 -0.19
CA ILE A 148 -10.37 -47.40 -0.52
C ILE A 148 -10.17 -48.43 -1.64
N LYS A 149 -9.46 -48.06 -2.71
CA LYS A 149 -9.13 -48.99 -3.81
C LYS A 149 -8.32 -50.19 -3.29
N ARG A 150 -7.31 -49.94 -2.46
CA ARG A 150 -6.51 -51.00 -1.83
C ARG A 150 -7.37 -51.92 -0.97
N SER A 151 -8.22 -51.35 -0.11
CA SER A 151 -9.13 -52.12 0.75
C SER A 151 -10.10 -52.96 -0.07
N ASN A 152 -10.68 -52.40 -1.13
CA ASN A 152 -11.55 -53.15 -2.04
C ASN A 152 -10.82 -54.32 -2.72
N ASN A 153 -9.58 -54.11 -3.16
CA ASN A 153 -8.77 -55.19 -3.74
C ASN A 153 -8.48 -56.30 -2.70
N ILE A 154 -8.15 -55.93 -1.47
CA ILE A 154 -7.97 -56.91 -0.38
C ILE A 154 -9.27 -57.68 -0.13
N ILE A 155 -10.42 -57.02 -0.16
CA ILE A 155 -11.73 -57.65 0.00
C ILE A 155 -12.03 -58.62 -1.16
N THR A 156 -11.71 -58.27 -2.41
CA THR A 156 -11.91 -59.16 -3.55
C THR A 156 -11.01 -60.39 -3.46
N ASP A 157 -9.74 -60.20 -3.09
CA ASP A 157 -8.77 -61.29 -2.93
C ASP A 157 -9.19 -62.22 -1.79
N TYR A 158 -9.61 -61.66 -0.65
CA TYR A 158 -10.13 -62.43 0.47
C TYR A 158 -11.34 -63.28 0.09
N LYS A 159 -12.31 -62.70 -0.65
CA LYS A 159 -13.47 -63.44 -1.16
C LYS A 159 -13.05 -64.58 -2.09
N GLN A 160 -12.06 -64.33 -2.95
CA GLN A 160 -11.55 -65.35 -3.88
C GLN A 160 -10.86 -66.50 -3.15
N VAL A 161 -10.02 -66.20 -2.15
CA VAL A 161 -9.40 -67.22 -1.29
C VAL A 161 -10.47 -68.03 -0.56
N ASN A 162 -11.53 -67.39 -0.05
CA ASN A 162 -12.62 -68.10 0.61
C ASN A 162 -13.31 -69.10 -0.34
N ILE A 163 -13.61 -68.70 -1.58
CA ILE A 163 -14.18 -69.61 -2.60
C ILE A 163 -13.21 -70.76 -2.92
N GLN A 164 -11.91 -70.48 -3.05
CA GLN A 164 -10.89 -71.51 -3.31
C GLN A 164 -10.77 -72.51 -2.14
N LEU A 165 -10.83 -72.03 -0.91
CA LEU A 165 -10.83 -72.86 0.29
C LEU A 165 -12.09 -73.73 0.36
N GLU A 166 -13.28 -73.17 0.11
CA GLU A 166 -14.53 -73.93 0.07
C GLU A 166 -14.48 -75.05 -0.98
N HIS A 167 -13.96 -74.76 -2.18
CA HIS A 167 -13.74 -75.77 -3.21
C HIS A 167 -12.77 -76.87 -2.77
N SER A 168 -11.65 -76.50 -2.16
CA SER A 168 -10.62 -77.44 -1.69
C SER A 168 -11.15 -78.36 -0.60
N VAL A 169 -11.88 -77.81 0.38
CA VAL A 169 -12.54 -78.58 1.45
C VAL A 169 -13.58 -79.54 0.87
N ASN A 170 -14.37 -79.11 -0.12
CA ASN A 170 -15.36 -79.97 -0.79
C ASN A 170 -14.69 -81.13 -1.54
N ILE A 171 -13.55 -80.87 -2.22
CA ILE A 171 -12.75 -81.92 -2.87
C ILE A 171 -12.22 -82.92 -1.83
N ILE A 172 -11.63 -82.44 -0.73
CA ILE A 172 -11.12 -83.31 0.35
C ILE A 172 -12.26 -84.17 0.94
N SER A 173 -13.43 -83.58 1.21
CA SER A 173 -14.61 -84.33 1.70
C SER A 173 -14.99 -85.47 0.76
N LYS A 174 -15.18 -85.17 -0.53
CA LYS A 174 -15.52 -86.18 -1.55
C LYS A 174 -14.43 -87.24 -1.74
N MET A 175 -13.17 -86.87 -1.54
CA MET A 175 -12.05 -87.80 -1.64
C MET A 175 -12.03 -88.80 -0.48
N LEU A 176 -12.34 -88.33 0.73
CA LEU A 176 -12.45 -89.16 1.93
C LEU A 176 -13.70 -90.06 1.91
N GLU A 177 -14.74 -89.69 1.17
CA GLU A 177 -15.94 -90.50 0.89
C GLU A 177 -15.66 -91.66 -0.10
N CYS A 178 -14.54 -91.64 -0.84
CA CYS A 178 -14.15 -92.70 -1.76
C CYS A 178 -13.33 -93.81 -1.06
N GLU A 179 -13.85 -95.04 -1.06
CA GLU A 179 -13.21 -96.19 -0.38
C GLU A 179 -11.79 -96.51 -0.87
N ARG A 180 -11.43 -96.21 -2.13
CA ARG A 180 -10.06 -96.42 -2.67
C ARG A 180 -9.10 -95.26 -2.38
N CYS A 181 -9.60 -94.03 -2.32
CA CYS A 181 -8.76 -92.84 -2.16
C CYS A 181 -8.46 -92.52 -0.69
N ARG A 182 -9.36 -92.88 0.22
CA ARG A 182 -9.25 -92.62 1.66
C ARG A 182 -7.98 -93.19 2.32
N HIS A 183 -7.34 -94.21 1.75
CA HIS A 183 -6.12 -94.83 2.30
C HIS A 183 -4.82 -94.21 1.79
N ILE A 184 -4.89 -93.28 0.83
CA ILE A 184 -3.73 -92.66 0.19
C ILE A 184 -3.50 -91.24 0.75
N PHE A 185 -4.55 -90.58 1.21
CA PHE A 185 -4.54 -89.18 1.68
C PHE A 185 -4.95 -89.09 3.14
N SER A 186 -4.21 -88.29 3.90
CA SER A 186 -4.51 -87.97 5.31
C SER A 186 -5.60 -86.89 5.42
N MET A 187 -6.18 -86.71 6.62
CA MET A 187 -7.28 -85.77 6.90
C MET A 187 -6.94 -84.30 6.62
N ASP A 188 -5.65 -83.97 6.57
CA ASP A 188 -5.06 -82.67 6.24
C ASP A 188 -4.77 -82.51 4.74
N GLY A 189 -5.09 -83.49 3.90
CA GLY A 189 -4.87 -83.47 2.45
C GLY A 189 -3.45 -83.87 2.02
N SER A 190 -2.59 -84.22 2.97
CA SER A 190 -1.19 -84.62 2.74
C SER A 190 -1.09 -86.05 2.18
N ILE A 191 -0.23 -86.24 1.18
CA ILE A 191 0.24 -87.57 0.77
C ILE A 191 1.28 -88.00 1.79
N GLN A 192 1.09 -89.16 2.42
CA GLN A 192 1.98 -89.66 3.45
C GLN A 192 3.28 -90.19 2.83
N LEU A 193 4.20 -89.29 2.49
CA LEU A 193 5.58 -89.56 2.09
C LEU A 193 6.51 -88.60 2.84
N CYS A 194 7.40 -89.17 3.65
CA CYS A 194 8.47 -88.46 4.36
C CYS A 194 9.52 -87.96 3.36
N SER A 195 9.93 -86.70 3.49
CA SER A 195 11.34 -86.32 3.37
C SER A 195 11.59 -85.02 4.12
N GLU A 196 12.45 -85.13 5.13
CA GLU A 196 13.19 -84.03 5.74
C GLU A 196 14.19 -83.46 4.71
N ASP A 197 14.56 -82.19 4.94
CA ASP A 197 15.77 -81.52 4.44
C ASP A 197 15.84 -81.03 2.98
N GLU A 198 15.20 -79.90 2.65
CA GLU A 198 15.56 -79.07 1.46
C GLU A 198 15.09 -77.58 1.61
N ASP A 199 15.07 -76.96 2.81
CA ASP A 199 14.53 -75.58 2.96
C ASP A 199 15.43 -74.58 3.72
N THR A 200 16.61 -75.01 4.18
CA THR A 200 17.55 -74.15 4.93
C THR A 200 18.32 -73.17 4.04
N CYS A 201 18.53 -73.49 2.76
CA CYS A 201 19.34 -72.65 1.87
C CYS A 201 18.62 -71.38 1.39
N ALA A 202 17.32 -71.46 1.09
CA ALA A 202 16.53 -70.31 0.65
C ALA A 202 16.27 -69.30 1.79
N GLN A 203 16.16 -69.80 3.02
CA GLN A 203 15.94 -68.96 4.20
C GLN A 203 17.17 -68.09 4.53
N ASP A 204 18.37 -68.60 4.29
CA ASP A 204 19.62 -67.87 4.52
C ASP A 204 19.86 -66.75 3.49
N GLU A 205 19.47 -66.94 2.22
CA GLU A 205 19.53 -65.87 1.19
C GLU A 205 18.57 -64.72 1.49
N VAL A 206 17.33 -65.02 1.89
CA VAL A 206 16.34 -64.00 2.28
C VAL A 206 16.82 -63.22 3.51
N LYS A 207 17.44 -63.90 4.46
CA LYS A 207 18.03 -63.28 5.65
C LYS A 207 19.23 -62.40 5.32
N ALA A 208 20.05 -62.77 4.33
CA ALA A 208 21.14 -61.94 3.83
C ALA A 208 20.61 -60.68 3.14
N SER A 209 19.59 -60.81 2.27
CA SER A 209 18.93 -59.70 1.58
C SER A 209 18.29 -58.69 2.55
N LEU A 210 17.62 -59.18 3.61
CA LEU A 210 17.07 -58.33 4.67
C LEU A 210 18.15 -57.56 5.43
N ARG A 211 19.32 -58.17 5.71
CA ARG A 211 20.44 -57.49 6.37
C ARG A 211 21.02 -56.39 5.49
N GLU A 212 21.10 -56.61 4.18
CA GLU A 212 21.58 -55.61 3.22
C GLU A 212 20.61 -54.42 3.13
N GLN A 213 19.29 -54.67 3.09
CA GLN A 213 18.27 -53.62 3.15
C GLN A 213 18.35 -52.79 4.44
N VAL A 214 18.58 -53.44 5.58
CA VAL A 214 18.76 -52.73 6.86
C VAL A 214 19.99 -51.81 6.81
N GLN A 215 21.11 -52.30 6.27
CA GLN A 215 22.33 -51.49 6.13
C GLN A 215 22.14 -50.31 5.18
N GLU A 216 21.38 -50.46 4.10
CA GLU A 216 21.08 -49.36 3.19
C GLU A 216 20.20 -48.30 3.85
N LEU A 217 19.13 -48.71 4.55
CA LEU A 217 18.29 -47.79 5.32
C LEU A 217 19.07 -47.06 6.43
N GLU A 218 20.02 -47.74 7.08
CA GLU A 218 20.92 -47.10 8.05
C GLU A 218 21.81 -46.03 7.40
N ARG A 219 22.29 -46.28 6.18
CA ARG A 219 23.10 -45.33 5.41
C ARG A 219 22.29 -44.11 4.95
N GLU A 220 21.09 -44.32 4.43
CA GLU A 220 20.16 -43.24 4.04
C GLU A 220 19.75 -42.39 5.26
N LEU A 221 19.51 -43.03 6.41
CA LEU A 221 19.21 -42.33 7.65
C LEU A 221 20.39 -41.47 8.11
N ALA A 222 21.62 -41.98 8.03
CA ALA A 222 22.81 -41.22 8.38
C ALA A 222 23.01 -40.01 7.44
N GLN A 223 22.80 -40.19 6.13
CA GLN A 223 22.88 -39.12 5.14
C GLN A 223 21.82 -38.02 5.40
N THR A 224 20.57 -38.42 5.66
CA THR A 224 19.48 -37.48 5.95
C THR A 224 19.74 -36.71 7.25
N LYS A 225 20.26 -37.39 8.29
CA LYS A 225 20.66 -36.74 9.54
C LYS A 225 21.76 -35.71 9.30
N LEU A 226 22.75 -36.01 8.46
CA LEU A 226 23.81 -35.06 8.10
C LEU A 226 23.23 -33.83 7.41
N GLN A 227 22.39 -34.02 6.38
CA GLN A 227 21.75 -32.91 5.66
C GLN A 227 20.87 -32.03 6.57
N MET A 228 20.17 -32.65 7.53
CA MET A 228 19.41 -31.91 8.53
C MET A 228 20.32 -31.03 9.41
N VAL A 229 21.46 -31.56 9.86
CA VAL A 229 22.43 -30.80 10.67
C VAL A 229 23.03 -29.65 9.85
N GLU A 230 23.45 -29.91 8.61
CA GLU A 230 23.97 -28.88 7.70
C GLU A 230 22.95 -27.76 7.46
N SER A 231 21.68 -28.12 7.22
CA SER A 231 20.59 -27.16 7.04
C SER A 231 20.34 -26.34 8.31
N LYS A 232 20.35 -26.98 9.49
CA LYS A 232 20.22 -26.28 10.77
C LYS A 232 21.37 -25.30 11.03
N CYS A 233 22.62 -25.71 10.75
CA CYS A 233 23.77 -24.82 10.85
C CYS A 233 23.65 -23.64 9.87
N LYS A 234 23.16 -23.87 8.65
CA LYS A 234 22.94 -22.80 7.67
C LYS A 234 21.88 -21.81 8.11
N ILE A 235 20.78 -22.29 8.71
CA ILE A 235 19.73 -21.43 9.28
C ILE A 235 20.31 -20.59 10.42
N GLN A 236 21.04 -21.20 11.37
CA GLN A 236 21.66 -20.48 12.47
C GLN A 236 22.63 -19.39 12.01
N GLU A 237 23.43 -19.67 10.97
CA GLU A 237 24.32 -18.68 10.35
C GLU A 237 23.53 -17.49 9.76
N LEU A 238 22.45 -17.77 9.03
CA LEU A 238 21.59 -16.72 8.46
C LEU A 238 20.86 -15.92 9.54
N GLU A 239 20.41 -16.55 10.62
CA GLU A 239 19.82 -15.88 11.78
C GLU A 239 20.84 -14.95 12.45
N HIS A 240 22.09 -15.39 12.60
CA HIS A 240 23.15 -14.54 13.11
C HIS A 240 23.40 -13.32 12.20
N GLN A 241 23.48 -13.53 10.89
CA GLN A 241 23.66 -12.45 9.92
C GLN A 241 22.49 -11.45 9.95
N ASN A 242 21.25 -11.93 10.04
CA ASN A 242 20.07 -11.07 10.20
C ASN A 242 20.12 -10.27 11.51
N ALA A 243 20.55 -10.89 12.62
CA ALA A 243 20.69 -10.19 13.90
C ALA A 243 21.75 -9.08 13.83
N LEU A 244 22.87 -9.33 13.13
CA LEU A 244 23.91 -8.32 12.89
C LEU A 244 23.38 -7.16 12.06
N LEU A 245 22.77 -7.44 10.91
CA LEU A 245 22.19 -6.42 10.02
C LEU A 245 21.09 -5.61 10.73
N THR A 246 20.27 -6.25 11.57
CA THR A 246 19.24 -5.56 12.37
C THR A 246 19.87 -4.61 13.38
N THR A 247 20.94 -5.05 14.04
CA THR A 247 21.70 -4.22 15.00
C THR A 247 22.35 -3.04 14.28
N GLU A 248 22.94 -3.25 13.10
CA GLU A 248 23.51 -2.20 12.26
C GLU A 248 22.45 -1.20 11.79
N LEU A 249 21.29 -1.67 11.33
CA LEU A 249 20.17 -0.82 10.92
C LEU A 249 19.66 0.01 12.11
N GLN A 250 19.54 -0.59 13.30
CA GLN A 250 19.16 0.11 14.51
C GLN A 250 20.22 1.13 14.95
N ALA A 251 21.51 0.80 14.83
CA ALA A 251 22.60 1.72 15.11
C ALA A 251 22.64 2.88 14.09
N ALA A 252 22.43 2.61 12.80
CA ALA A 252 22.34 3.62 11.75
C ALA A 252 21.12 4.53 11.96
N LYS A 253 19.96 3.96 12.32
CA LYS A 253 18.74 4.70 12.69
C LYS A 253 18.98 5.59 13.90
N ASN A 254 19.54 5.05 14.98
CA ASN A 254 19.87 5.83 16.17
C ASN A 254 20.89 6.94 15.86
N THR A 255 21.91 6.65 15.04
CA THR A 255 22.91 7.64 14.61
C THR A 255 22.30 8.73 13.74
N TRP A 256 21.45 8.37 12.78
CA TRP A 256 20.75 9.32 11.92
C TRP A 256 19.77 10.17 12.73
N LEU A 257 18.96 9.57 13.61
CA LEU A 257 18.05 10.30 14.50
C LEU A 257 18.82 11.28 15.40
N ARG A 258 19.96 10.87 15.97
CA ARG A 258 20.80 11.75 16.81
C ARG A 258 21.41 12.90 16.01
N LYS A 259 21.86 12.64 14.77
CA LYS A 259 22.42 13.67 13.89
C LYS A 259 21.34 14.64 13.40
N THR A 260 20.16 14.16 13.01
CA THR A 260 19.07 15.00 12.52
C THR A 260 18.42 15.82 13.64
N LEU A 261 18.10 15.20 14.79
CA LEU A 261 17.56 15.92 15.95
C LEU A 261 18.60 16.84 16.60
N GLY A 262 19.87 16.41 16.63
CA GLY A 262 20.98 17.24 17.10
C GLY A 262 21.18 18.48 16.23
N SER A 263 21.17 18.32 14.90
CA SER A 263 21.30 19.45 13.97
C SER A 263 20.11 20.42 14.05
N PHE A 264 18.91 19.92 14.34
CA PHE A 264 17.74 20.78 14.58
C PHE A 264 17.87 21.56 15.90
N LYS A 265 18.41 20.93 16.95
CA LYS A 265 18.63 21.60 18.24
C LYS A 265 19.75 22.65 18.18
N THR A 266 20.78 22.44 17.38
CA THR A 266 21.82 23.46 17.14
C THR A 266 21.29 24.59 16.26
N ALA A 267 20.49 24.30 15.23
CA ALA A 267 19.85 25.32 14.39
C ALA A 267 18.78 26.16 15.13
N MET A 268 18.10 25.59 16.14
CA MET A 268 17.23 26.33 17.06
C MET A 268 17.97 26.97 18.26
N GLY A 269 19.18 26.50 18.57
CA GLY A 269 20.04 27.02 19.63
C GLY A 269 20.73 28.34 19.26
N ASP A 270 21.08 28.54 17.98
CA ASP A 270 21.75 29.75 17.48
C ASP A 270 20.84 31.00 17.37
N LYS A 271 19.57 30.92 17.80
CA LYS A 271 18.68 32.09 17.94
C LYS A 271 18.33 32.43 19.39
N ARG A 272 19.10 31.93 20.37
CA ARG A 272 18.99 32.31 21.80
C ARG A 272 20.33 32.72 22.43
N GLU A 273 21.21 33.32 21.64
CA GLU A 273 22.38 34.06 22.15
C GLU A 273 22.42 35.49 21.58
N ALA A 274 21.30 36.19 21.72
CA ALA A 274 21.27 37.64 21.78
C ALA A 274 20.03 38.03 22.58
N ILE A 275 20.21 38.92 23.57
CA ILE A 275 19.20 39.44 24.51
C ILE A 275 19.05 38.58 25.79
N SER A 276 19.87 38.90 26.80
CA SER A 276 19.40 39.15 28.18
C SER A 276 20.60 39.55 29.05
N ALA A 277 20.86 40.86 29.14
CA ALA A 277 21.57 41.46 30.25
C ALA A 277 20.60 41.54 31.46
N PRO A 278 21.03 41.29 32.70
CA PRO A 278 20.14 41.42 33.84
C PRO A 278 20.01 42.91 34.24
N PRO A 279 18.80 43.41 34.55
CA PRO A 279 18.66 44.71 35.17
C PRO A 279 19.05 44.62 36.65
N LYS A 280 19.73 45.66 37.13
CA LYS A 280 20.02 45.87 38.55
C LYS A 280 18.71 46.00 39.33
N MET A 281 18.52 45.17 40.36
CA MET A 281 17.49 45.38 41.37
C MET A 281 18.06 46.09 42.60
N SER A 282 17.29 47.08 43.06
CA SER A 282 17.48 47.88 44.26
C SER A 282 17.44 47.04 45.54
N ALA A 283 18.13 47.54 46.55
CA ALA A 283 18.13 47.02 47.91
C ALA A 283 16.78 47.25 48.60
N THR A 284 15.85 46.30 48.50
CA THR A 284 14.70 46.23 49.43
C THR A 284 14.08 44.85 49.66
N ASP A 285 14.44 43.79 48.92
CA ASP A 285 13.79 42.46 49.09
C ASP A 285 14.71 41.35 49.66
N GLN A 286 15.76 41.72 50.40
CA GLN A 286 16.69 40.75 51.01
C GLN A 286 16.29 40.22 52.40
N LEU A 287 15.03 40.36 52.83
CA LEU A 287 14.66 40.10 54.24
C LEU A 287 13.49 39.12 54.49
N LEU A 288 13.11 38.26 53.54
CA LEU A 288 12.00 37.31 53.77
C LEU A 288 12.17 35.88 53.21
N LEU A 289 13.40 35.41 52.95
CA LEU A 289 13.68 33.98 52.69
C LEU A 289 14.80 33.42 53.57
N GLY A 290 15.04 34.07 54.72
CA GLY A 290 15.92 33.59 55.78
C GLY A 290 15.13 33.02 56.95
N GLN A 291 14.07 32.23 56.71
CA GLN A 291 13.47 31.42 57.76
C GLN A 291 13.11 30.03 57.23
N SER A 292 13.91 29.07 57.70
CA SER A 292 13.48 27.73 58.09
C SER A 292 13.26 26.70 56.99
N HIS A 293 14.39 26.25 56.42
CA HIS A 293 14.67 24.82 56.44
C HIS A 293 14.60 24.30 57.89
N MET A 294 13.48 23.68 58.26
CA MET A 294 13.40 22.62 59.27
C MET A 294 11.98 22.05 59.30
N LYS A 295 11.82 20.87 58.69
CA LYS A 295 10.71 19.88 58.74
C LYS A 295 10.69 19.23 57.35
N THR A 296 10.99 17.96 57.12
CA THR A 296 10.69 16.76 57.93
C THR A 296 11.58 15.62 57.42
N ILE A 297 12.09 14.83 58.37
CA ILE A 297 12.61 13.46 58.18
C ILE A 297 11.43 12.54 57.91
#